data_AF-A0A928T3R6-F1
#
_entry.id   AF-A0A928T3R6-F1
#
_cell.length_a   1.000
_cell.length_b   1.000
_cell.length_c   1.000
_cell.angle_alpha   90.00
_cell.angle_beta   90.00
_cell.angle_gamma   90.00
#
_symmetry.space_group_name_H-M   'P 1'
#
loop_
_entity.id
_entity.type
_entity.pdbx_description
1 polymer ?
#
loop_
_entity_poly.entity_id
_entity_poly.type
_entity_poly.pdbx_seq_one_letter_code
_entity_poly.pdbx_strand_id
1 'polypeptide(L)' 'MRQLRQSWPEVEAALRREGELFITRDGVKVARLVRIEATTDRRERFSVEKHLAWLRSTFGPRRRSVVDASLDRERADD' A
#
# COMPACT_ATOMS: atom_id res chain seq x y z
N MET A 1 -25.87 -10.97 -11.00
CA MET A 1 -25.34 -9.95 -10.05
C MET A 1 -26.40 -9.28 -9.17
N ARG A 2 -27.69 -9.25 -9.57
CA ARG A 2 -28.77 -8.66 -8.77
C ARG A 2 -28.96 -9.37 -7.42
N GLN A 3 -28.94 -10.70 -7.41
CA GLN A 3 -29.18 -11.52 -6.22
C GLN A 3 -28.12 -11.31 -5.13
N LEU A 4 -26.83 -11.29 -5.48
CA LEU A 4 -25.72 -11.00 -4.55
C LEU A 4 -25.90 -9.65 -3.82
N ARG A 5 -26.36 -8.62 -4.54
CA ARG A 5 -26.60 -7.29 -3.95
C ARG A 5 -27.84 -7.28 -3.07
N GLN A 6 -28.88 -8.02 -3.45
CA GLN A 6 -30.13 -8.12 -2.70
C GLN A 6 -29.95 -8.90 -1.40
N SER A 7 -29.08 -9.92 -1.40
CA SER A 7 -28.75 -10.75 -0.24
C SER A 7 -27.42 -10.35 0.40
N TRP A 8 -27.01 -9.09 0.27
CA TRP A 8 -25.71 -8.65 0.79
C TRP A 8 -25.53 -8.92 2.29
N PRO A 9 -26.55 -8.70 3.17
CA PRO A 9 -26.40 -8.99 4.59
C PRO A 9 -26.10 -10.46 4.89
N GLU A 10 -26.78 -11.40 4.23
CA GLU A 10 -26.51 -12.83 4.45
C GLU A 10 -25.15 -13.25 3.89
N VAL A 11 -24.80 -12.72 2.71
CA VAL A 11 -23.50 -12.99 2.06
C VAL A 11 -22.35 -12.44 2.90
N GLU A 12 -22.50 -11.27 3.51
CA GLU A 12 -21.51 -10.69 4.40
C GLU A 12 -21.35 -11.54 5.67
N ALA A 13 -22.45 -12.04 6.26
CA ALA A 13 -22.39 -12.94 7.40
C ALA A 13 -21.67 -14.27 7.05
N ALA A 14 -21.97 -14.83 5.89
CA ALA A 14 -21.26 -16.01 5.37
C ALA A 14 -19.77 -15.72 5.15
N LEU A 15 -19.42 -14.58 4.53
CA LEU A 15 -18.04 -14.16 4.31
C LEU A 15 -17.28 -13.92 5.62
N ARG A 16 -17.95 -13.43 6.68
CA ARG A 16 -17.35 -13.30 8.01
C ARG A 16 -17.01 -14.65 8.64
N ARG A 17 -17.86 -15.67 8.43
CA ARG A 17 -17.70 -17.02 8.97
C ARG A 17 -16.69 -17.86 8.19
N GLU A 18 -16.75 -17.81 6.87
CA GLU A 18 -16.01 -18.69 5.96
C GLU A 18 -14.71 -18.07 5.45
N GLY A 19 -14.56 -16.74 5.55
CA GLY A 19 -13.37 -16.00 5.11
C GLY A 19 -13.27 -15.81 3.60
N GLU A 20 -13.92 -16.67 2.82
CA GLU A 20 -13.94 -16.62 1.36
C GLU A 20 -15.25 -17.14 0.79
N LEU A 21 -15.72 -16.53 -0.31
CA LEU A 21 -16.93 -16.93 -1.01
C LEU A 21 -16.78 -16.80 -2.53
N PHE A 22 -17.14 -17.84 -3.28
CA PHE A 22 -17.15 -17.79 -4.74
C PHE A 22 -18.47 -17.26 -5.28
N ILE A 23 -18.40 -16.25 -6.15
CA ILE A 23 -19.55 -15.74 -6.87
C ILE A 23 -19.68 -16.53 -8.18
N THR A 24 -20.84 -17.12 -8.39
CA THR A 24 -21.20 -17.83 -9.62
C THR A 24 -22.17 -17.05 -10.50
N ARG A 25 -22.02 -17.15 -11.82
CA ARG A 25 -23.01 -16.72 -12.82
C ARG A 25 -23.28 -17.90 -13.73
N ASP A 26 -24.55 -18.28 -13.90
CA ASP A 26 -24.98 -19.40 -14.75
C ASP A 26 -24.23 -20.71 -14.43
N GLY A 27 -23.96 -20.97 -13.14
CA GLY A 27 -23.20 -22.13 -12.66
C GLY A 27 -21.67 -22.01 -12.77
N VAL A 28 -21.15 -20.96 -13.42
CA VAL A 28 -19.71 -20.74 -13.59
C VAL A 28 -19.19 -19.77 -12.53
N LYS A 29 -18.08 -20.11 -11.88
CA LYS A 29 -17.38 -19.19 -10.95
C LYS A 29 -16.80 -18.02 -11.73
N VAL A 30 -17.21 -16.79 -11.39
CA VAL A 30 -16.78 -15.57 -12.09
C VAL A 30 -15.95 -14.63 -11.21
N ALA A 31 -16.10 -14.73 -9.90
CA ALA A 31 -15.35 -13.90 -8.95
C ALA A 31 -15.24 -14.58 -7.59
N ARG A 32 -14.40 -14.01 -6.73
CA ARG A 32 -14.09 -14.52 -5.40
C ARG A 32 -14.08 -13.34 -4.44
N LEU A 33 -14.90 -13.39 -3.41
CA LEU A 33 -14.87 -12.46 -2.30
C LEU A 33 -14.00 -13.06 -1.23
N VAL A 34 -13.02 -12.29 -0.77
CA VAL A 34 -12.16 -12.66 0.35
C VAL A 34 -12.30 -11.60 1.42
N ARG A 35 -12.37 -12.05 2.68
CA ARG A 35 -12.32 -11.15 3.81
C ARG A 35 -10.88 -10.66 3.96
N ILE A 36 -10.69 -9.35 3.83
CA ILE A 36 -9.42 -8.71 4.14
C ILE A 36 -9.53 -8.25 5.60
N GLU A 37 -8.75 -8.85 6.48
CA GLU A 37 -8.53 -8.27 7.79
C GLU A 37 -7.58 -7.09 7.64
N ALA A 38 -7.94 -5.95 8.23
CA ALA A 38 -7.03 -4.83 8.29
C ALA A 38 -5.84 -5.25 9.15
N THR A 39 -4.73 -5.65 8.52
CA THR A 39 -3.48 -5.81 9.25
C THR A 39 -3.13 -4.43 9.78
N THR A 40 -3.02 -4.32 11.10
CA THR A 40 -2.54 -3.13 11.80
C THR A 40 -1.04 -2.96 11.60
N ASP A 41 -0.52 -3.26 10.41
CA ASP A 41 0.87 -3.01 10.10
C ASP A 41 1.00 -1.50 9.95
N ARG A 42 1.26 -0.89 11.11
CA ARG A 42 1.38 0.55 11.25
C ARG A 42 2.63 0.90 10.47
N ARG A 43 2.43 1.29 9.20
CA ARG A 43 3.49 1.86 8.37
C ARG A 43 4.25 2.84 9.23
N GLU A 44 5.54 2.59 9.38
CA GLU A 44 6.39 3.49 10.12
C GLU A 44 6.27 4.87 9.49
N ARG A 45 5.97 5.88 10.31
CA ARG A 45 5.92 7.26 9.81
C ARG A 45 7.30 7.63 9.31
N PHE A 46 7.32 8.51 8.32
CA PHE A 46 8.57 9.03 7.79
C PHE A 46 9.44 9.60 8.93
N SER A 47 10.70 9.17 8.97
CA SER A 47 11.74 9.71 9.83
C SER A 47 12.91 10.15 8.96
N VAL A 48 13.32 11.40 9.13
CA VAL A 48 14.44 11.99 8.39
C VAL A 48 15.72 11.17 8.62
N GLU A 49 15.99 10.76 9.86
CA GLU A 49 17.17 9.98 10.22
C GLU A 49 17.19 8.61 9.53
N LYS A 50 16.05 7.89 9.56
CA LYS A 50 15.90 6.59 8.89
C LYS A 50 16.05 6.72 7.39
N HIS A 51 15.48 7.77 6.81
CA HIS A 51 15.60 8.04 5.38
C HIS A 51 17.05 8.34 4.99
N LEU A 52 17.77 9.17 5.75
CA LEU A 52 19.18 9.46 5.51
C LEU A 52 20.06 8.21 5.67
N ALA A 53 19.77 7.35 6.65
CA ALA A 53 20.46 6.08 6.82
C ALA A 53 20.22 5.14 5.63
N TRP A 54 18.98 5.02 5.17
CA TRP A 54 18.62 4.26 3.98
C TRP A 54 19.30 4.81 2.72
N LEU A 55 19.34 6.14 2.54
CA LEU A 55 20.02 6.79 1.43
C LEU A 55 21.53 6.48 1.44
N ARG A 56 22.20 6.58 2.61
CA ARG A 56 23.61 6.24 2.75
C ARG A 56 23.89 4.76 2.47
N SER A 57 23.01 3.88 2.95
CA SER A 57 23.11 2.44 2.70
C SER A 57 22.96 2.10 1.22
N THR A 58 21.96 2.70 0.57
CA THR A 58 21.59 2.39 -0.82
C THR A 58 22.57 2.99 -1.83
N PHE A 59 23.02 4.23 -1.61
CA PHE A 59 23.82 4.99 -2.58
C PHE A 59 25.29 5.16 -2.15
N GLY A 60 25.68 4.66 -0.99
CA GLY A 60 27.03 4.79 -0.45
C GLY A 60 27.35 6.18 0.12
N PRO A 61 28.56 6.35 0.70
CA PRO A 61 28.94 7.57 1.43
C PRO A 61 29.25 8.77 0.52
N ARG A 62 29.44 8.56 -0.79
CA ARG A 62 29.78 9.62 -1.76
C ARG A 62 28.57 10.03 -2.56
N ARG A 63 27.61 10.67 -1.89
CA ARG A 63 26.52 11.37 -2.58
C ARG A 63 27.00 12.78 -2.92
N ARG A 64 27.37 13.02 -4.18
CA ARG A 64 27.45 14.40 -4.69
C ARG A 64 26.07 14.76 -5.23
N SER A 65 25.27 15.44 -4.42
CA SER A 65 24.06 16.08 -4.94
C SER A 65 24.53 17.23 -5.83
N VAL A 66 24.41 17.05 -7.15
CA VAL A 66 24.70 18.12 -8.13
C VAL A 66 23.80 19.33 -7.85
N VAL A 67 22.61 19.09 -7.31
CA VAL A 67 21.65 20.12 -6.90
C VAL A 67 22.17 20.90 -5.69
N ASP A 68 22.66 20.24 -4.64
CA ASP A 68 23.17 20.94 -3.45
C ASP A 68 24.39 21.79 -3.81
N ALA A 69 25.27 21.27 -4.67
CA ALA A 69 26.41 22.02 -5.18
C ALA A 69 26.01 23.23 -6.05
N SER A 70 24.86 23.17 -6.74
CA SER A 70 24.31 24.31 -7.49
C SER A 70 23.72 25.36 -6.55
N LEU A 71 22.96 24.93 -5.54
CA LEU A 71 22.35 25.81 -4.56
C LEU A 71 23.39 26.53 -3.68
N ASP A 72 24.48 25.85 -3.31
CA ASP A 72 25.57 26.47 -2.56
C ASP A 72 26.35 27.48 -3.40
N ARG A 73 26.43 27.28 -4.72
CA ARG A 73 27.00 28.28 -5.63
C ARG A 73 26.12 29.52 -5.71
N GLU A 74 24.82 29.34 -5.91
CA GLU A 74 23.86 30.47 -5.95
C GLU A 74 23.88 31.28 -4.65
N ARG A 75 23.96 30.61 -3.49
CA ARG A 75 24.06 31.30 -2.18
C ARG A 75 25.37 32.03 -1.93
N ALA A 76 26.44 31.68 -2.64
CA ALA A 76 27.74 32.32 -2.51
C ALA A 76 27.88 33.56 -3.43
N ASP A 77 26.98 33.68 -4.41
CA ASP A 77 26.92 34.78 -5.37
C ASP A 77 25.96 35.92 -4.94
N ASP A 78 25.25 35.77 -3.81
CA ASP A 78 24.43 36.79 -3.09
C ASP A 78 25.20 37.42 -1.91
#